data_AF-G6XK04-F1
#
_entry.id   AF-G6XK04-F1
#
_cell.length_a   1.000
_cell.length_b   1.000
_cell.length_c   1.000
_cell.angle_alpha   90.00
_cell.angle_beta   90.00
_cell.angle_gamma   90.00
#
_symmetry.space_group_name_H-M   'P 1'
#
loop_
_entity.id
_entity.type
_entity.pdbx_description
1 polymer ?
#
loop_
_entity_poly.entity_id
_entity_poly.type
_entity_poly.pdbx_seq_one_letter_code
_entity_poly.pdbx_strand_id
1 'polypeptide(L)'
;MEWLVILLGIVIVLVALFFVIGGADLAMLGGSTYYVICGIVLLASGVFMVMGRTLGAFLYLGALAYTWIWSFWEVGFSPVDLLPRAFGPTLLGILVALTIPALRRMEARRTLRGAV
;
A
#
# COMPACT_ATOMS: atom_id res chain seq x y z
N MET A 1 3.13 6.51 19.74
CA MET A 1 3.44 6.59 18.30
C MET A 1 3.50 5.21 17.64
N GLU A 2 4.27 4.25 18.19
CA GLU A 2 4.46 2.93 17.56
C GLU A 2 3.16 2.12 17.38
N TRP A 3 2.21 2.21 18.32
CA TRP A 3 0.90 1.56 18.20
C TRP A 3 0.07 2.05 17.00
N LEU A 4 0.22 3.32 16.61
CA LEU A 4 -0.54 3.93 15.52
C LEU A 4 -0.05 3.42 14.16
N VAL A 5 1.25 3.13 14.05
CA VAL A 5 1.87 2.53 12.86
C VAL A 5 1.38 1.09 12.67
N ILE A 6 1.27 0.33 13.78
CA ILE A 6 0.74 -1.03 13.74
C ILE A 6 -0.74 -1.03 13.38
N LEU A 7 -1.54 -0.15 13.99
CA LEU A 7 -2.96 0.01 13.66
C LEU A 7 -3.14 0.36 12.17
N LEU A 8 -2.36 1.32 11.66
CA LEU A 8 -2.38 1.69 10.25
C LEU A 8 -1.99 0.51 9.34
N GLY A 9 -0.97 -0.25 9.71
CA GLY A 9 -0.57 -1.46 8.98
C GLY A 9 -1.69 -2.51 8.92
N ILE A 10 -2.40 -2.74 10.03
CA ILE A 10 -3.55 -3.65 10.08
C ILE A 10 -4.68 -3.15 9.19
N VAL A 11 -5.00 -1.85 9.24
CA VAL A 11 -6.02 -1.25 8.37
C VAL A 11 -5.63 -1.41 6.90
N ILE A 12 -4.37 -1.18 6.55
CA ILE A 12 -3.86 -1.38 5.19
C ILE A 12 -4.00 -2.84 4.76
N VAL A 13 -3.68 -3.80 5.62
CA VAL A 13 -3.86 -5.23 5.32
C VAL A 13 -5.32 -5.58 5.08
N LEU A 14 -6.24 -5.07 5.91
CA LEU A 14 -7.68 -5.32 5.75
C LEU A 14 -8.23 -4.70 4.46
N VAL A 15 -7.82 -3.46 4.15
CA VAL A 15 -8.19 -2.79 2.89
C VAL A 15 -7.59 -3.52 1.70
N ALA A 16 -6.33 -3.95 1.78
CA ALA A 16 -5.67 -4.73 0.74
C ALA A 16 -6.38 -6.07 0.52
N LEU A 17 -6.84 -6.74 1.59
CA LEU A 17 -7.62 -7.97 1.47
C LEU A 17 -8.93 -7.73 0.71
N PHE A 18 -9.64 -6.65 1.04
CA PHE A 18 -10.89 -6.29 0.36
C PHE A 18 -10.64 -5.97 -1.12
N PHE A 19 -9.54 -5.27 -1.43
CA PHE A 19 -9.12 -4.98 -2.80
C PHE A 19 -8.67 -6.22 -3.57
N VAL A 20 -8.00 -7.17 -2.93
CA VAL A 20 -7.61 -8.46 -3.53
C VAL A 20 -8.86 -9.27 -3.85
N ILE A 21 -9.83 -9.33 -2.94
CA ILE A 21 -11.07 -10.10 -3.14
C ILE A 21 -11.94 -9.45 -4.22
N GLY A 22 -12.16 -8.14 -4.15
CA GLY A 22 -12.92 -7.41 -5.17
C GLY A 22 -12.23 -7.33 -6.53
N GLY A 23 -10.90 -7.23 -6.54
CA GLY A 23 -10.08 -7.23 -7.76
C GLY A 23 -9.96 -8.61 -8.40
N ALA A 24 -10.01 -9.68 -7.62
CA ALA A 24 -10.09 -11.06 -8.14
C ALA A 24 -11.42 -11.31 -8.86
N ASP A 25 -12.53 -10.80 -8.34
CA ASP A 25 -13.86 -10.92 -8.96
C ASP A 25 -13.91 -10.19 -10.32
N LEU A 26 -13.30 -8.99 -10.39
CA LEU A 26 -13.11 -8.23 -11.64
C LEU A 26 -12.14 -8.91 -12.64
N ALA A 27 -11.09 -9.57 -12.16
CA ALA A 27 -10.16 -10.32 -13.01
C ALA A 27 -10.83 -11.55 -13.66
N MET A 28 -11.76 -12.21 -12.96
CA MET A 28 -12.49 -13.37 -13.48
C MET A 28 -13.50 -13.02 -14.57
N LEU A 29 -13.94 -11.76 -14.66
CA LEU A 29 -14.81 -11.23 -15.73
C LEU A 29 -14.04 -10.86 -17.02
N GLY A 30 -12.73 -11.13 -17.10
CA GLY A 30 -11.86 -10.77 -18.23
C GLY A 30 -10.95 -9.55 -17.96
N GLY A 31 -10.82 -9.13 -16.71
CA GLY A 31 -9.95 -8.03 -16.29
C GLY A 31 -8.46 -8.38 -16.24
N SER A 32 -7.61 -7.35 -16.29
CA SER A 32 -6.15 -7.46 -16.34
C SER A 32 -5.53 -8.08 -15.06
N THR A 33 -4.52 -8.94 -15.22
CA THR A 33 -3.68 -9.56 -14.15
C THR A 33 -3.05 -8.52 -13.21
N TYR A 34 -3.05 -7.26 -13.63
CA TYR A 34 -2.69 -6.06 -12.87
C TYR A 34 -3.20 -6.05 -11.43
N TYR A 35 -4.48 -6.35 -11.21
CA TYR A 35 -5.11 -6.26 -9.89
C TYR A 35 -4.54 -7.27 -8.89
N VAL A 36 -4.20 -8.47 -9.36
CA VAL A 36 -3.60 -9.52 -8.53
C VAL A 36 -2.19 -9.14 -8.11
N ILE A 37 -1.38 -8.63 -9.05
CA ILE A 37 0.00 -8.19 -8.77
C ILE A 37 0.00 -7.01 -7.80
N CYS A 38 -0.84 -5.99 -8.04
CA CYS A 38 -0.99 -4.85 -7.13
C CYS A 38 -1.43 -5.29 -5.74
N GLY A 39 -2.41 -6.19 -5.65
CA GLY A 39 -2.90 -6.73 -4.39
C GLY A 39 -1.81 -7.44 -3.56
N ILE A 40 -0.96 -8.26 -4.21
CA ILE A 40 0.17 -8.92 -3.56
C ILE A 40 1.20 -7.91 -3.03
N VAL A 41 1.52 -6.87 -3.82
CA VAL A 41 2.48 -5.84 -3.40
C VAL A 41 1.95 -5.02 -2.23
N LEU A 42 0.65 -4.70 -2.22
CA LEU A 42 -0.05 -4.04 -1.11
C LEU A 42 -0.04 -4.91 0.16
N LEU A 43 -0.26 -6.22 0.01
CA LEU A 43 -0.26 -7.16 1.13
C LEU A 43 1.15 -7.30 1.74
N ALA A 44 2.18 -7.42 0.89
CA ALA A 44 3.57 -7.42 1.32
C ALA A 44 3.95 -6.10 2.02
N SER A 45 3.50 -4.96 1.49
CA SER A 45 3.69 -3.65 2.09
C SER A 45 3.12 -3.57 3.51
N GLY A 46 1.87 -3.99 3.71
CA GLY A 46 1.21 -4.01 5.01
C GLY A 46 1.97 -4.87 6.03
N VAL A 47 2.39 -6.08 5.63
CA VAL A 47 3.19 -6.97 6.48
C VAL A 47 4.51 -6.31 6.90
N PHE A 48 5.23 -5.70 5.96
CA PHE A 48 6.50 -5.03 6.28
C PHE A 48 6.33 -3.80 7.18
N MET A 49 5.23 -3.06 7.04
CA MET A 49 4.91 -1.96 7.96
C MET A 49 4.59 -2.48 9.38
N VAL A 50 3.84 -3.58 9.51
CA VAL A 50 3.59 -4.23 10.81
C VAL A 50 4.89 -4.74 11.45
N MET A 51 5.84 -5.22 10.63
CA MET A 51 7.18 -5.59 11.09
C MET A 51 8.08 -4.40 11.47
N GLY A 52 7.59 -3.16 11.33
CA GLY A 52 8.31 -1.94 11.64
C GLY A 52 9.43 -1.60 10.65
N ARG A 53 9.35 -2.10 9.40
CA ARG A 53 10.36 -1.88 8.36
C ARG A 53 9.93 -0.77 7.41
N THR A 54 10.87 0.13 7.09
CA THR A 54 10.64 1.21 6.10
C THR A 54 10.33 0.68 4.70
N LEU A 55 10.83 -0.52 4.38
CA LEU A 55 10.57 -1.23 3.12
C LEU A 55 9.06 -1.35 2.83
N GLY A 56 8.22 -1.55 3.86
CA GLY A 56 6.77 -1.63 3.68
C GLY A 56 6.15 -0.32 3.17
N ALA A 57 6.61 0.81 3.68
CA ALA A 57 6.14 2.12 3.22
C ALA A 57 6.56 2.40 1.76
N PHE A 58 7.79 2.04 1.38
CA PHE A 58 8.25 2.20 0.00
C PHE A 58 7.52 1.29 -0.99
N LEU A 59 7.19 0.05 -0.61
CA LEU A 59 6.37 -0.84 -1.44
C LEU A 59 4.98 -0.28 -1.68
N TYR A 60 4.36 0.32 -0.65
CA TYR A 60 3.07 0.99 -0.78
C TYR A 60 3.14 2.12 -1.81
N LEU A 61 4.13 3.01 -1.65
CA LEU A 61 4.29 4.18 -2.53
C LEU A 61 4.64 3.78 -3.96
N GLY A 62 5.43 2.72 -4.15
CA GLY A 62 5.69 2.13 -5.46
C GLY A 62 4.42 1.59 -6.12
N ALA A 63 3.61 0.83 -5.39
CA ALA A 63 2.33 0.34 -5.88
C ALA A 63 1.36 1.48 -6.20
N LEU A 64 1.34 2.53 -5.38
CA LEU A 64 0.52 3.72 -5.62
C LEU A 64 0.97 4.45 -6.89
N ALA A 65 2.27 4.66 -7.10
CA ALA A 65 2.80 5.28 -8.30
C ALA A 65 2.44 4.47 -9.56
N TYR A 66 2.55 3.14 -9.48
CA TYR A 66 2.12 2.25 -10.54
C TYR A 66 0.61 2.31 -10.80
N THR A 67 -0.20 2.49 -9.75
CA THR A 67 -1.66 2.72 -9.85
C THR A 67 -1.99 4.01 -10.60
N TRP A 68 -1.25 5.08 -10.33
CA TRP A 68 -1.40 6.33 -11.08
C TRP A 68 -1.02 6.17 -12.55
N ILE A 69 0.15 5.58 -12.85
CA ILE A 69 0.60 5.38 -14.24
C ILE A 69 -0.40 4.52 -15.02
N TRP A 70 -0.88 3.43 -14.42
CA TRP A 70 -1.84 2.54 -15.06
C TRP A 70 -3.21 3.21 -15.24
N SER A 71 -3.70 3.94 -14.24
CA SER A 71 -4.97 4.66 -14.35
C SER A 71 -4.92 5.74 -15.43
N PHE A 72 -3.79 6.44 -15.60
CA PHE A 72 -3.63 7.38 -16.70
C PHE A 72 -3.60 6.69 -18.07
N TRP A 73 -3.07 5.48 -18.15
CA TRP A 73 -3.03 4.72 -19.40
C TRP A 73 -4.40 4.19 -19.81
N GLU A 74 -5.18 3.68 -18.84
CA GLU A 74 -6.49 3.06 -19.10
C GLU A 74 -7.59 4.09 -19.39
N VAL A 75 -7.57 5.22 -18.66
CA VAL A 75 -8.70 6.17 -18.65
C VAL A 75 -8.31 7.61 -18.99
N GLY A 76 -7.03 7.86 -19.23
CA GLY A 76 -6.53 9.19 -19.56
C GLY A 76 -6.70 10.17 -18.40
N PHE A 77 -7.09 11.41 -18.73
CA PHE A 77 -7.27 12.51 -17.78
C PHE A 77 -8.73 12.70 -17.33
N SER A 78 -9.58 11.68 -17.43
CA SER A 78 -10.98 11.75 -16.96
C SER A 78 -11.04 11.81 -15.42
N PRO A 79 -11.35 12.96 -14.80
CA PRO A 79 -11.30 13.10 -13.34
C PRO A 79 -12.34 12.23 -12.65
N VAL A 80 -13.50 12.06 -13.29
CA VAL A 80 -14.64 11.26 -12.83
C VAL A 80 -14.25 9.79 -12.70
N ASP A 81 -13.45 9.33 -13.65
CA ASP A 81 -12.93 7.99 -13.67
C ASP A 81 -11.76 7.82 -12.71
N LEU A 82 -10.81 8.75 -12.69
CA LEU A 82 -9.62 8.69 -11.85
C LEU A 82 -9.95 8.70 -10.35
N LEU A 83 -11.00 9.43 -9.94
CA LEU A 83 -11.36 9.61 -8.53
C LEU A 83 -11.54 8.27 -7.77
N PRO A 84 -12.43 7.33 -8.19
CA PRO A 84 -12.63 6.08 -7.46
C PRO A 84 -11.39 5.17 -7.42
N ARG A 85 -10.48 5.28 -8.41
CA ARG A 85 -9.30 4.40 -8.56
C ARG A 85 -8.10 4.91 -7.79
N ALA A 86 -7.89 6.22 -7.80
CA ALA A 86 -6.69 6.85 -7.24
C ALA A 86 -6.92 7.49 -5.85
N PHE A 87 -8.13 7.95 -5.53
CA PHE A 87 -8.35 8.78 -4.34
C PHE A 87 -8.14 8.00 -3.03
N GLY A 88 -8.76 6.82 -2.89
CA GLY A 88 -8.61 5.96 -1.71
C GLY A 88 -7.16 5.55 -1.45
N PRO A 89 -6.46 4.96 -2.46
CA PRO A 89 -5.05 4.60 -2.33
C PRO A 89 -4.13 5.80 -2.06
N THR A 90 -4.44 6.98 -2.63
CA THR A 90 -3.63 8.18 -2.40
C THR A 90 -3.77 8.68 -0.96
N LEU A 91 -4.99 8.65 -0.41
CA LEU A 91 -5.24 9.06 0.97
C LEU A 91 -4.49 8.18 1.97
N LEU A 92 -4.51 6.86 1.75
CA LEU A 92 -3.71 5.90 2.50
C LEU A 92 -2.21 6.12 2.27
N GLY A 93 -1.78 6.43 1.04
CA GLY A 93 -0.38 6.74 0.72
C GLY A 93 0.18 7.94 1.47
N ILE A 94 -0.63 8.97 1.71
CA ILE A 94 -0.25 10.12 2.54
C ILE A 94 0.00 9.66 3.98
N LEU A 95 -0.91 8.85 4.55
CA LEU A 95 -0.73 8.30 5.90
C LEU A 95 0.53 7.42 5.99
N VAL A 96 0.78 6.59 4.98
CA VAL A 96 1.98 5.75 4.89
C VAL A 96 3.24 6.62 4.83
N ALA A 97 3.26 7.67 4.01
CA ALA A 97 4.39 8.58 3.92
C ALA A 97 4.70 9.24 5.28
N LEU A 98 3.68 9.62 6.04
CA LEU A 98 3.83 10.18 7.38
C LEU A 98 4.40 9.17 8.40
N THR A 99 4.21 7.86 8.18
CA THR A 99 4.82 6.82 9.04
C THR A 99 6.29 6.55 8.76
N ILE A 100 6.85 6.99 7.63
CA ILE A 100 8.27 6.79 7.26
C ILE A 100 9.25 7.22 8.38
N PRO A 101 9.19 8.44 8.94
CA PRO A 101 10.11 8.83 10.02
C PRO A 101 9.94 7.99 11.29
N ALA A 102 8.73 7.51 11.59
CA ALA A 102 8.48 6.61 12.72
C ALA A 102 9.07 5.21 12.45
N LEU A 103 8.86 4.65 11.25
CA LEU A 103 9.42 3.38 10.81
C LEU A 103 10.95 3.40 10.81
N ARG A 104 11.59 4.49 10.36
CA ARG A 104 13.05 4.65 10.43
C ARG A 104 13.58 4.57 11.86
N ARG A 105 12.87 5.16 12.82
CA ARG A 105 13.24 5.09 14.25
C ARG A 105 13.07 3.68 14.82
N MET A 106 11.99 2.98 14.45
CA MET A 106 11.75 1.59 14.88
C MET A 106 12.80 0.63 14.32
N GLU A 107 13.13 0.77 13.04
CA GLU A 107 14.13 -0.06 12.35
C GLU A 107 15.53 0.16 12.96
N ALA A 108 15.93 1.40 13.23
CA ALA A 108 17.20 1.71 13.89
C ALA A 108 17.31 1.11 15.31
N ARG A 109 16.23 1.16 16.11
CA ARG A 109 16.18 0.53 17.45
C ARG A 109 16.34 -0.98 17.39
N ARG A 110 15.79 -1.62 16.35
CA ARG A 110 15.86 -3.06 16.15
C ARG A 110 17.28 -3.51 15.80
N THR A 111 17.98 -2.77 14.93
CA THR A 111 19.40 -3.02 14.60
C THR A 111 20.29 -2.89 15.83
N LEU A 112 20.05 -1.88 16.68
CA LEU A 112 20.80 -1.69 17.93
C LEU A 112 20.56 -2.84 18.93
N ARG A 113 19.35 -3.39 19.03
CA ARG A 113 19.05 -4.55 19.89
C ARG A 113 19.63 -5.87 19.40
N GLY A 114 19.84 -6.02 18.10
CA GLY A 114 20.46 -7.23 17.53
C GLY A 114 21.99 -7.24 17.59
N ALA A 115 22.61 -6.12 17.96
CA ALA A 115 24.06 -5.96 18.07
C ALA A 115 24.60 -6.07 19.50
N VAL A 116 23.72 -6.27 20.49
CA VAL A 116 24.03 -6.48 21.92
C VAL A 116 23.75 -7.93 22.27
#